data_AF-A0A8B6FSV4-F1
#
_entry.id   AF-A0A8B6FSV4-F1
#
_cell.length_a   1.000
_cell.length_b   1.000
_cell.length_c   1.000
_cell.angle_alpha   90.00
_cell.angle_beta   90.00
_cell.angle_gamma   90.00
#
_symmetry.space_group_name_H-M   'P 1'
#
loop_
_entity.id
_entity.type
_entity.pdbx_description
1 polymer ?
#
loop_
_entity_poly.entity_id
_entity_poly.type
_entity_poly.pdbx_seq_one_letter_code
_entity_poly.pdbx_strand_id
1 'polypeptide(L)'
;MVHNRVRKLIVYESQTIIVHVTNHLKSEEVTIYWHGITQKRSPYMDGVPFLTQRPISPGQTFVYKFVASHKGTYWYHSHVGAQRAKGLIGALIVRERTSLEMKEHIMTIQE
;
A
#
# COMPACT_ATOMS: atom_id res chain seq x y z
N MET A 1 -16.07 -6.12 -14.97
CA MET A 1 -16.19 -6.19 -13.50
C MET A 1 -14.83 -5.89 -12.91
N VAL A 2 -14.75 -5.03 -11.89
CA VAL A 2 -13.48 -4.71 -11.22
C VAL A 2 -13.20 -5.83 -10.22
N HIS A 3 -12.18 -6.64 -10.46
CA HIS A 3 -11.88 -7.78 -9.61
C HIS A 3 -10.59 -7.54 -8.83
N ASN A 4 -10.72 -7.21 -7.55
CA ASN A 4 -9.58 -7.05 -6.66
C ASN A 4 -9.12 -8.41 -6.11
N ARG A 5 -7.99 -8.92 -6.60
CA ARG A 5 -7.43 -10.21 -6.15
C ARG A 5 -6.68 -10.12 -4.82
N VAL A 6 -6.26 -8.92 -4.43
CA VAL A 6 -5.58 -8.70 -3.15
C VAL A 6 -6.63 -8.15 -2.19
N ARG A 7 -7.05 -8.92 -1.20
CA ARG A 7 -8.04 -8.45 -0.21
C ARG A 7 -7.38 -7.80 1.01
N LYS A 8 -6.11 -8.10 1.25
CA LYS A 8 -5.37 -7.69 2.44
C LYS A 8 -3.89 -7.54 2.10
N LEU A 9 -3.32 -6.41 2.48
CA LEU A 9 -1.89 -6.16 2.56
C LEU A 9 -1.49 -6.13 4.03
N ILE A 10 -0.49 -6.92 4.42
CA ILE A 10 0.07 -6.91 5.77
C ILE A 10 1.52 -6.48 5.64
N VAL A 11 1.88 -5.40 6.32
CA VAL A 11 3.21 -4.81 6.32
C VAL A 11 3.62 -4.47 7.75
N TYR A 12 4.87 -4.07 7.95
CA TYR A 12 5.38 -3.65 9.25
C TYR A 12 5.60 -2.14 9.29
N GLU A 13 5.57 -1.55 10.50
CA GLU A 13 5.92 -0.15 10.70
C GLU A 13 7.27 0.19 10.06
N SER A 14 7.32 1.37 9.41
CA SER A 14 8.49 1.86 8.67
C SER A 14 8.95 0.98 7.51
N GLN A 15 8.21 -0.08 7.14
CA GLN A 15 8.50 -0.87 5.94
C GLN A 15 8.19 -0.05 4.69
N THR A 16 9.07 -0.10 3.69
CA THR A 16 8.73 0.44 2.37
C THR A 16 7.74 -0.51 1.69
N ILE A 17 6.58 0.04 1.33
CA ILE A 17 5.55 -0.62 0.55
C ILE A 17 5.80 -0.31 -0.93
N ILE A 18 5.81 -1.35 -1.77
CA ILE A 18 5.87 -1.21 -3.22
C ILE A 18 4.70 -2.00 -3.80
N VAL A 19 3.78 -1.33 -4.49
CA VAL A 19 2.62 -1.96 -5.14
C VAL A 19 2.55 -1.57 -6.60
N HIS A 20 2.65 -2.57 -7.46
CA HIS A 20 2.46 -2.42 -8.90
C HIS A 20 0.97 -2.58 -9.20
N VAL A 21 0.35 -1.53 -9.72
CA VAL A 21 -1.07 -1.54 -10.11
C VAL A 21 -1.15 -1.44 -11.62
N THR A 22 -1.47 -2.56 -12.26
CA THR A 22 -1.72 -2.63 -13.71
C THR A 22 -3.22 -2.57 -13.96
N ASN A 23 -3.65 -1.60 -14.76
CA ASN A 23 -5.06 -1.47 -15.12
C ASN A 23 -5.39 -2.36 -16.32
N HIS A 24 -6.10 -3.46 -16.08
CA HIS A 24 -6.59 -4.38 -17.13
C HIS A 24 -8.06 -4.13 -17.52
N LEU A 25 -8.68 -3.05 -17.05
CA LEU A 25 -10.03 -2.67 -17.47
C LEU A 25 -9.99 -2.16 -18.91
N LYS A 26 -11.08 -2.39 -19.67
CA LYS A 26 -11.12 -2.04 -21.09
C LYS A 26 -11.24 -0.54 -21.36
N SER A 27 -11.97 0.18 -20.51
CA SER A 27 -12.38 1.57 -20.78
C SER A 27 -12.39 2.46 -19.53
N GLU A 28 -12.19 1.90 -18.34
CA GLU A 28 -12.19 2.66 -17.10
C GLU A 28 -10.75 2.91 -16.65
N GLU A 29 -10.46 4.13 -16.20
CA GLU A 29 -9.20 4.46 -15.53
C GLU A 29 -9.25 4.04 -14.06
N VAL A 30 -8.09 3.90 -13.42
CA VAL A 30 -7.99 3.48 -12.01
C VAL A 30 -6.96 4.35 -11.28
N THR A 31 -7.22 4.67 -10.02
CA THR A 31 -6.18 5.01 -9.03
C THR A 31 -6.44 4.24 -7.74
N ILE A 32 -5.46 4.14 -6.86
CA ILE A 32 -5.58 3.51 -5.55
C ILE A 32 -5.22 4.52 -4.48
N TYR A 33 -6.19 4.86 -3.64
CA TYR A 33 -5.99 5.71 -2.47
C TYR A 33 -5.70 4.88 -1.23
N TRP A 34 -4.74 5.32 -0.42
CA TRP A 34 -4.26 4.63 0.79
C TRP A 34 -4.84 5.28 2.04
N HIS A 35 -6.09 4.95 2.34
CA HIS A 35 -6.86 5.64 3.37
C HIS A 35 -6.20 5.58 4.76
N GLY A 36 -5.90 6.77 5.29
CA GLY A 36 -5.26 6.96 6.59
C GLY A 36 -3.73 6.95 6.57
N ILE A 37 -3.10 6.65 5.43
CA ILE A 37 -1.66 6.84 5.25
C ILE A 37 -1.40 8.31 4.93
N THR A 38 -0.68 9.03 5.80
CA THR A 38 -0.50 10.49 5.69
C THR A 38 0.35 10.94 4.50
N GLN A 39 1.15 10.04 3.90
CA GLN A 39 1.99 10.34 2.74
C GLN A 39 2.93 11.56 2.90
N LYS A 40 3.39 11.87 4.13
CA LYS A 40 4.16 13.10 4.45
C LYS A 40 5.38 13.34 3.55
N ARG A 41 6.05 12.28 3.10
CA ARG A 41 7.24 12.35 2.23
C ARG A 41 7.00 11.85 0.81
N SER A 42 5.77 11.48 0.51
CA SER A 42 5.36 10.83 -0.74
C SER A 42 3.96 11.27 -1.17
N PRO A 43 3.64 12.58 -1.19
CA PRO A 43 2.28 13.05 -1.51
C PRO A 43 1.82 12.62 -2.91
N TYR A 44 2.73 12.44 -3.86
CA TYR A 44 2.48 11.90 -5.20
C TYR A 44 2.14 10.39 -5.24
N MET A 45 2.12 9.72 -4.08
CA MET A 45 1.70 8.32 -3.92
C MET A 45 0.34 8.18 -3.25
N ASP A 46 -0.35 9.30 -2.99
CA ASP A 46 -1.62 9.31 -2.26
C ASP A 46 -2.75 8.65 -3.05
N GLY A 47 -2.82 8.86 -4.36
CA GLY A 47 -3.78 8.15 -5.23
C GLY A 47 -5.06 8.92 -5.56
N VAL A 48 -5.11 10.21 -5.24
CA VAL A 48 -6.22 11.09 -5.65
C VAL A 48 -6.00 11.55 -7.09
N PRO A 49 -6.90 11.21 -8.04
CA PRO A 49 -6.74 11.51 -9.46
C PRO A 49 -6.79 13.02 -9.71
N PHE A 50 -5.95 13.50 -10.61
CA PHE A 50 -5.79 14.91 -11.01
C PHE A 50 -5.30 15.87 -9.91
N LEU A 51 -5.09 15.37 -8.69
CA LEU A 51 -4.48 16.12 -7.59
C LEU A 51 -3.07 15.62 -7.29
N THR A 52 -2.94 14.34 -6.99
CA THR A 52 -1.65 13.74 -6.58
C THR A 52 -1.01 12.90 -7.68
N GLN A 53 -1.81 12.43 -8.64
CA GLN A 53 -1.35 11.72 -9.83
C GLN A 53 -2.35 11.82 -10.98
N ARG A 54 -1.91 11.47 -12.19
CA ARG A 54 -2.82 11.15 -13.29
C ARG A 54 -3.45 9.75 -13.06
N PRO A 55 -4.70 9.53 -13.50
CA PRO A 55 -5.28 8.19 -13.51
C PRO A 55 -4.46 7.19 -14.33
N ILE A 56 -4.53 5.92 -13.95
CA ILE A 56 -3.88 4.81 -14.66
C ILE A 56 -4.83 4.39 -15.79
N SER A 57 -4.50 4.71 -17.04
CA SER A 57 -5.33 4.35 -18.19
C SER A 57 -5.26 2.84 -18.48
N PRO A 58 -6.22 2.27 -19.25
CA PRO A 58 -6.17 0.88 -19.69
C PRO A 58 -4.81 0.45 -20.26
N GLY A 59 -4.30 -0.70 -19.79
CA GLY A 59 -3.02 -1.27 -20.18
C GLY A 59 -1.80 -0.67 -19.47
N GLN A 60 -1.94 0.42 -18.72
CA GLN A 60 -0.83 1.06 -18.02
C GLN A 60 -0.60 0.48 -16.63
N THR A 61 0.62 0.67 -16.13
CA THR A 61 1.03 0.32 -14.77
C THR A 61 1.53 1.55 -14.04
N PHE A 62 1.11 1.72 -12.79
CA PHE A 62 1.69 2.68 -11.87
C PHE A 62 2.27 1.94 -10.65
N VAL A 63 3.43 2.40 -10.19
CA VAL A 63 4.11 1.81 -9.03
C VAL A 63 4.00 2.76 -7.85
N TYR A 64 3.16 2.39 -6.89
CA TYR A 64 3.10 3.09 -5.61
C TYR A 64 4.30 2.67 -4.77
N LYS A 65 5.08 3.65 -4.28
CA LYS A 65 6.25 3.41 -3.42
C LYS A 65 6.28 4.42 -2.27
N PHE A 66 5.97 3.97 -1.07
CA PHE A 66 5.92 4.82 0.12
C PHE A 66 6.24 4.01 1.38
N VAL A 67 6.48 4.70 2.49
CA VAL A 67 6.78 4.06 3.79
C VAL A 67 5.48 3.87 4.57
N ALA A 68 5.28 2.68 5.13
CA ALA A 68 4.14 2.37 5.99
C ALA A 68 4.09 3.32 7.20
N SER A 69 2.87 3.74 7.57
CA SER A 69 2.59 4.55 8.76
C SER A 69 2.85 3.79 10.07
N HIS A 70 2.40 4.35 11.19
CA HIS A 70 2.38 3.65 12.48
C HIS A 70 1.50 2.40 12.46
N LYS A 71 1.66 1.53 13.45
CA LYS A 71 0.86 0.31 13.58
C LYS A 71 -0.63 0.65 13.64
N GLY A 72 -1.44 -0.12 12.92
CA GLY A 72 -2.87 0.14 12.82
C GLY A 72 -3.55 -0.58 11.67
N THR A 73 -4.87 -0.43 11.63
CA THR A 73 -5.72 -0.92 10.55
C THR A 73 -6.08 0.23 9.63
N TYR A 74 -5.56 0.15 8.42
CA TYR A 74 -5.86 1.03 7.30
C TYR A 74 -6.55 0.23 6.21
N TRP A 75 -6.81 0.89 5.08
CA TRP A 75 -7.41 0.26 3.92
C TRP A 75 -7.02 1.03 2.67
N TYR A 76 -7.20 0.39 1.53
CA TYR A 76 -7.03 1.04 0.23
C TYR A 76 -8.30 0.83 -0.60
N HIS A 77 -8.56 1.78 -1.50
CA HIS A 77 -9.69 1.69 -2.41
C HIS A 77 -9.44 2.47 -3.69
N SER A 78 -10.24 2.20 -4.72
CA SER A 78 -10.23 3.07 -5.89
C SER A 78 -10.76 4.45 -5.54
N HIS A 79 -10.12 5.48 -6.07
CA HIS A 79 -10.54 6.87 -5.95
C HIS A 79 -11.12 7.43 -7.27
N VAL A 80 -11.49 6.53 -8.20
CA VAL A 80 -12.14 6.85 -9.47
C VAL A 80 -13.56 6.29 -9.52
N GLY A 81 -14.52 7.16 -9.83
CA GLY A 81 -15.92 6.80 -10.08
C GLY A 81 -16.54 5.90 -9.00
N ALA A 82 -17.35 4.92 -9.43
CA ALA A 82 -18.02 3.98 -8.53
C ALA A 82 -17.20 2.70 -8.23
N GLN A 83 -15.91 2.66 -8.58
CA GLN A 83 -15.12 1.41 -8.53
C GLN A 83 -14.95 0.85 -7.12
N ARG A 84 -14.88 1.73 -6.09
CA ARG A 84 -14.91 1.31 -4.68
C ARG A 84 -16.15 0.48 -4.37
N ALA A 85 -17.33 0.97 -4.76
CA ALA A 85 -18.60 0.28 -4.56
C ALA A 85 -18.69 -1.03 -5.37
N LYS A 86 -18.04 -1.07 -6.54
CA LYS A 86 -17.88 -2.28 -7.36
C LYS A 86 -16.85 -3.29 -6.80
N GLY A 87 -16.29 -3.05 -5.63
CA GLY A 87 -15.41 -3.99 -4.92
C GLY A 87 -13.90 -3.72 -5.04
N LEU A 88 -13.48 -2.59 -5.61
CA LEU A 88 -12.07 -2.18 -5.59
C LEU A 88 -11.73 -1.55 -4.22
N ILE A 89 -11.60 -2.43 -3.23
CA ILE A 89 -11.31 -2.11 -1.84
C ILE A 89 -10.55 -3.29 -1.19
N GLY A 90 -9.62 -2.99 -0.29
CA GLY A 90 -8.90 -4.01 0.50
C GLY A 90 -8.33 -3.45 1.79
N ALA A 91 -8.01 -4.32 2.73
CA ALA A 91 -7.40 -3.94 4.00
C ALA A 91 -5.89 -3.69 3.84
N LEU A 92 -5.36 -2.70 4.54
CA LEU A 92 -3.93 -2.47 4.73
C LEU A 92 -3.64 -2.51 6.23
N ILE A 93 -3.02 -3.59 6.70
CA ILE A 93 -2.70 -3.77 8.12
C ILE A 93 -1.22 -3.48 8.31
N VAL A 94 -0.90 -2.49 9.13
CA VAL A 94 0.46 -2.21 9.56
C VAL A 94 0.66 -2.83 10.94
N ARG A 95 1.53 -3.82 11.02
CA ARG A 95 1.94 -4.47 12.27
C ARG A 95 3.11 -3.71 12.87
N GLU A 96 3.22 -3.78 14.19
CA GLU A 96 4.42 -3.36 14.88
C GLU A 96 5.62 -4.14 14.34
N ARG A 97 6.71 -3.43 14.04
CA ARG A 97 7.99 -4.08 13.80
C ARG A 97 8.51 -4.46 15.17
N THR A 98 8.20 -5.67 15.64
CA THR A 98 8.86 -6.23 16.81
C THR A 98 10.36 -6.14 16.58
N SER A 99 11.08 -5.44 17.46
CA SER A 99 12.53 -5.55 17.48
C SER A 99 12.83 -7.04 17.59
N LEU A 100 13.69 -7.57 16.72
CA LEU A 100 14.40 -8.78 17.07
C LEU A 100 14.98 -8.50 18.46
N GLU A 101 14.56 -9.23 19.49
CA GLU A 101 15.23 -9.15 20.78
C GLU A 101 16.73 -9.26 20.51
N MET A 102 17.50 -8.27 20.95
CA MET A 102 18.95 -8.40 20.90
C MET A 102 19.30 -9.53 21.87
N LYS A 103 19.57 -10.71 21.32
CA LYS A 103 20.06 -11.83 22.12
C LYS A 103 21.51 -11.55 22.45
N GLU A 104 21.76 -11.26 23.72
CA GLU A 104 23.11 -11.20 24.24
C GLU A 104 23.67 -12.63 24.31
N HIS A 105 24.85 -12.82 23.75
CA HIS A 105 25.56 -14.09 23.76
C HIS A 105 26.91 -13.88 24.41
N ILE A 106 27.13 -14.53 25.55
CA ILE A 106 28.45 -14.58 26.19
C ILE A 106 29.13 -15.87 25.70
N MET A 107 30.29 -15.72 25.06
CA MET A 107 31.16 -16.84 24.69
C MET A 107 32.39 -16.81 25.59
N THR A 108 32.58 -17.86 26.38
CA THR A 108 33.77 -18.06 27.20
C THR A 108 34.60 -19.18 26.57
N ILE A 109 35.85 -18.90 26.23
CA ILE A 109 36.82 -19.88 25.74
C ILE A 109 37.80 -20.15 26.89
N GLN A 110 38.06 -21.43 27.17
CA GLN A 110 39.00 -21.91 28.18
C GLN A 110 39.90 -22.96 27.54
N GLU A 111 41.13 -23.11 28.06
CA GLU A 111 42.11 -24.13 27.64
C GLU A 111 41.75 -25.54 28.10
#